data_AF-A0A127I391-F1
#
_entry.id   AF-A0A127I391-F1
#
_cell.length_a   1.000
_cell.length_b   1.000
_cell.length_c   1.000
_cell.angle_alpha   90.00
_cell.angle_beta   90.00
_cell.angle_gamma   90.00
#
_symmetry.space_group_name_H-M   'P 1'
#
loop_
_entity.id
_entity.type
_entity.pdbx_description
1 polymer ?
#
loop_
_entity_poly.entity_id
_entity_poly.type
_entity_poly.pdbx_seq_one_letter_code
_entity_poly.pdbx_strand_id
1 'polypeptide(L)'
;MFNDYLSTPSTYKNLENHIKEIFIKLATSYSIDAERFIMQFYNTTFSDGTPFMDANPIFSVKHKKTGTILKIVLDENIKKTICSTKKSELGPETSIISNQKNLTSIKNEISKWLKTLNT
;
A
#
# COMPACT_ATOMS: atom_id res chain seq x y z
N MET A 1 8.42 10.16 -12.63
CA MET A 1 9.16 8.87 -12.67
C MET A 1 8.23 7.69 -12.98
N PHE A 2 6.93 7.77 -12.67
CA PHE A 2 5.98 6.66 -12.91
C PHE A 2 4.76 7.08 -13.74
N ASN A 3 4.96 7.92 -14.77
CA ASN A 3 3.83 8.51 -15.51
C ASN A 3 3.11 7.49 -16.41
N ASP A 4 3.79 6.41 -16.79
CA ASP A 4 3.32 5.36 -17.69
C ASP A 4 3.04 4.04 -16.94
N TYR A 5 2.89 4.08 -15.61
CA TYR A 5 2.75 2.87 -14.79
C TYR A 5 1.49 2.03 -15.11
N LEU A 6 0.45 2.62 -15.69
CA LEU A 6 -0.74 1.88 -16.14
C LEU A 6 -0.52 1.14 -17.46
N SER A 7 0.42 1.61 -18.28
CA SER A 7 0.65 1.07 -19.63
C SER A 7 1.91 0.19 -19.69
N THR A 8 2.80 0.32 -18.71
CA THR A 8 4.11 -0.35 -18.70
C THR A 8 4.27 -1.22 -17.46
N PRO A 9 4.27 -2.57 -17.61
CA PRO A 9 4.44 -3.51 -16.51
C PRO A 9 5.68 -3.27 -15.64
N SER A 10 6.81 -2.92 -16.25
CA SER A 10 8.05 -2.64 -15.50
C SER A 10 7.94 -1.37 -14.67
N THR A 11 7.32 -0.31 -15.20
CA THR A 11 7.05 0.93 -14.46
C THR A 11 6.09 0.68 -13.29
N TYR A 12 5.02 -0.11 -13.50
CA TYR A 12 4.13 -0.55 -12.42
C TYR A 12 4.92 -1.23 -11.30
N LYS A 13 5.76 -2.21 -11.66
CA LYS A 13 6.54 -2.98 -10.69
C LYS A 13 7.54 -2.11 -9.93
N ASN A 14 8.17 -1.16 -10.62
CA ASN A 14 9.07 -0.19 -10.00
C ASN A 14 8.34 0.71 -9.00
N LEU A 15 7.12 1.14 -9.31
CA LEU A 15 6.30 1.93 -8.39
C LEU A 15 5.87 1.12 -7.16
N GLU A 16 5.41 -0.11 -7.35
CA GLU A 16 5.09 -1.04 -6.25
C GLU A 16 6.30 -1.24 -5.33
N ASN A 17 7.46 -1.55 -5.89
CA ASN A 17 8.70 -1.74 -5.14
C ASN A 17 9.11 -0.47 -4.40
N HIS A 18 8.98 0.70 -5.04
CA HIS A 18 9.31 1.98 -4.41
C HIS A 18 8.44 2.24 -3.17
N ILE A 19 7.13 2.00 -3.26
CA ILE A 19 6.21 2.15 -2.13
C ILE A 19 6.51 1.11 -1.03
N LYS A 20 6.81 -0.14 -1.41
CA LYS A 20 7.23 -1.19 -0.48
C LYS A 20 8.49 -0.79 0.30
N GLU A 21 9.50 -0.24 -0.36
CA GLU A 21 10.71 0.24 0.30
C GLU A 21 10.43 1.38 1.27
N ILE A 22 9.57 2.34 0.89
CA ILE A 22 9.13 3.42 1.79
C ILE A 22 8.50 2.82 3.05
N PHE A 23 7.60 1.85 2.89
CA PHE A 23 6.95 1.18 4.00
C PHE A 23 7.95 0.50 4.93
N ILE A 24 8.87 -0.31 4.38
CA ILE A 24 9.88 -1.03 5.17
C ILE A 24 10.76 -0.04 5.93
N LYS A 25 11.28 1.00 5.26
CA LYS A 25 12.12 2.02 5.90
C LYS A 25 11.40 2.72 7.06
N LEU A 26 10.12 3.05 6.89
CA LEU A 26 9.31 3.64 7.96
C LEU A 26 9.05 2.66 9.11
N ALA A 27 8.69 1.41 8.81
CA ALA A 27 8.46 0.39 9.83
C ALA A 27 9.72 0.15 10.68
N THR A 28 10.88 -0.01 10.03
CA THR A 28 12.18 -0.12 10.70
C THR A 28 12.49 1.12 11.55
N SER A 29 12.19 2.33 11.06
CA SER A 29 12.40 3.57 11.85
C SER A 29 11.55 3.65 13.11
N TYR A 30 10.45 2.88 13.17
CA TYR A 30 9.59 2.75 14.35
C TYR A 30 9.85 1.48 15.16
N SER A 31 10.97 0.79 14.89
CA SER A 31 11.32 -0.49 15.52
C SER A 31 10.23 -1.58 15.34
N ILE A 32 9.50 -1.52 14.23
CA ILE A 32 8.50 -2.52 13.86
C ILE A 32 9.14 -3.46 12.85
N ASP A 33 9.25 -4.73 13.21
CA ASP A 33 9.79 -5.77 12.34
C ASP A 33 8.88 -6.02 11.13
N ALA A 34 9.48 -6.08 9.94
CA ALA A 34 8.82 -6.40 8.69
C ALA A 34 8.13 -7.79 8.75
N GLU A 35 8.66 -8.73 9.53
CA GLU A 35 8.07 -10.07 9.69
C GLU A 35 6.70 -10.05 10.37
N ARG A 36 6.34 -8.95 11.06
CA ARG A 36 5.00 -8.76 11.65
C ARG A 36 3.92 -8.54 10.60
N PHE A 37 4.29 -8.46 9.34
CA PHE A 37 3.39 -8.13 8.25
C PHE A 37 3.28 -9.25 7.22
N ILE A 38 2.10 -9.39 6.65
CA ILE A 38 1.86 -10.11 5.39
C ILE A 38 1.81 -9.04 4.30
N MET A 39 2.88 -8.92 3.52
CA MET A 39 2.99 -7.94 2.43
C MET A 39 2.38 -8.48 1.13
N GLN A 40 1.88 -7.59 0.28
CA GLN A 40 1.04 -7.93 -0.87
C GLN A 40 -0.16 -8.77 -0.46
N PHE A 41 -0.83 -8.33 0.61
CA PHE A 41 -1.97 -9.03 1.19
C PHE A 41 -3.11 -9.20 0.17
N TYR A 42 -3.40 -8.16 -0.60
CA TYR A 42 -4.20 -8.24 -1.81
C TYR A 42 -3.27 -8.41 -3.00
N ASN A 43 -3.31 -9.59 -3.63
CA ASN A 43 -2.50 -9.95 -4.79
C ASN A 43 -3.29 -10.90 -5.70
N THR A 44 -4.33 -10.37 -6.33
CA THR A 44 -5.16 -11.13 -7.27
C THR A 44 -4.35 -11.43 -8.52
N THR A 45 -4.42 -12.67 -8.98
CA THR A 45 -3.78 -13.14 -10.21
C THR A 45 -4.83 -13.81 -11.10
N PHE A 46 -4.58 -13.82 -12.40
CA PHE A 46 -5.30 -14.70 -13.32
C PHE A 46 -4.95 -16.17 -13.02
N SER A 47 -5.73 -17.10 -13.58
CA SER A 47 -5.51 -18.54 -13.36
C SER A 47 -4.14 -19.04 -13.83
N ASP A 48 -3.48 -18.30 -14.73
CA ASP A 48 -2.13 -18.57 -15.22
C ASP A 48 -1.03 -17.94 -14.34
N GLY A 49 -1.40 -17.25 -13.25
CA GLY A 49 -0.49 -16.57 -12.34
C GLY A 49 -0.13 -15.14 -12.74
N THR A 50 -0.63 -14.63 -13.86
CA THR A 50 -0.38 -13.26 -14.30
C THR A 50 -0.98 -12.26 -13.28
N PRO A 51 -0.23 -11.27 -12.77
CA PRO A 51 -0.78 -10.29 -11.83
C PRO A 51 -1.91 -9.45 -12.43
N PHE A 52 -3.00 -9.30 -11.68
CA PHE A 52 -4.12 -8.44 -12.07
C PHE A 52 -3.85 -6.98 -11.64
N MET A 53 -2.81 -6.38 -12.25
CA MET A 53 -2.15 -5.12 -11.89
C MET A 53 -3.03 -4.02 -11.29
N ASP A 54 -3.70 -3.23 -12.12
CA ASP A 54 -4.50 -2.06 -11.72
C ASP A 54 -5.75 -2.42 -10.89
N ALA A 55 -6.22 -3.67 -11.01
CA ALA A 55 -7.26 -4.21 -10.15
C ALA A 55 -6.78 -4.49 -8.72
N ASN A 56 -5.47 -4.60 -8.50
CA ASN A 56 -4.87 -4.70 -7.17
C ASN A 56 -4.48 -3.33 -6.63
N PRO A 57 -4.53 -3.13 -5.30
CA PRO A 57 -3.86 -2.00 -4.68
C PRO A 57 -2.36 -2.01 -5.04
N ILE A 58 -1.78 -0.85 -5.38
CA ILE A 58 -0.34 -0.73 -5.69
C ILE A 58 0.54 -1.19 -4.52
N PHE A 59 -0.02 -1.16 -3.31
CA PHE A 59 0.59 -1.75 -2.13
C PHE A 59 -0.50 -2.16 -1.14
N SER A 60 -0.32 -3.32 -0.51
CA SER A 60 -1.20 -3.76 0.56
C SER A 60 -0.45 -4.59 1.59
N VAL A 61 -0.86 -4.48 2.85
CA VAL A 61 -0.24 -5.17 3.97
C VAL A 61 -1.23 -5.45 5.07
N LYS A 62 -1.08 -6.61 5.73
CA LYS A 62 -1.84 -6.98 6.94
C LYS A 62 -0.89 -7.18 8.11
N HIS A 63 -1.15 -6.53 9.24
CA HIS A 63 -0.41 -6.76 10.48
C HIS A 63 -0.89 -8.06 11.14
N LYS A 64 0.02 -9.00 11.36
CA LYS A 64 -0.29 -10.38 11.80
C LYS A 64 -0.97 -10.43 13.17
N LYS A 65 -0.57 -9.56 14.11
CA LYS A 65 -1.07 -9.58 15.49
C LYS A 65 -2.44 -8.93 15.64
N THR A 66 -2.63 -7.75 15.05
CA THR A 66 -3.88 -6.96 15.21
C THR A 66 -4.91 -7.28 14.12
N GLY A 67 -4.49 -7.93 13.03
CA GLY A 67 -5.31 -8.14 11.85
C GLY A 67 -5.64 -6.86 11.07
N THR A 68 -5.07 -5.70 11.45
CA THR A 68 -5.30 -4.44 10.75
C THR A 68 -4.64 -4.44 9.38
N ILE A 69 -5.33 -3.86 8.41
CA ILE A 69 -4.94 -3.88 7.00
C ILE A 69 -4.68 -2.43 6.56
N LEU A 70 -3.63 -2.25 5.77
CA LEU A 70 -3.38 -1.02 5.02
C LEU A 70 -3.35 -1.37 3.54
N LYS A 71 -4.06 -0.59 2.72
CA LYS A 71 -3.94 -0.66 1.26
C LYS A 71 -3.83 0.72 0.65
N ILE A 72 -3.09 0.80 -0.45
CA ILE A 72 -2.82 2.02 -1.19
C ILE A 72 -3.35 1.79 -2.61
N VAL A 73 -4.28 2.63 -3.04
CA VAL A 73 -4.89 2.59 -4.37
C VAL A 73 -4.53 3.87 -5.08
N LEU A 74 -4.10 3.75 -6.33
CA LEU A 74 -3.77 4.90 -7.15
C LEU A 74 -4.96 5.32 -8.00
N ASP A 75 -5.28 6.60 -7.96
CA ASP A 75 -6.32 7.21 -8.79
C ASP A 75 -5.78 8.52 -9.39
N GLU A 76 -5.74 8.57 -10.72
CA GLU A 76 -5.19 9.71 -11.45
C GLU A 76 -6.08 10.96 -11.36
N ASN A 77 -7.38 10.79 -11.08
CA ASN A 77 -8.35 11.88 -11.00
C ASN A 77 -8.31 12.61 -9.65
N ILE A 78 -7.67 12.01 -8.65
CA ILE A 78 -7.62 12.57 -7.30
C ILE A 78 -6.45 13.55 -7.17
N LYS A 79 -6.77 14.79 -6.80
CA LYS A 79 -5.75 15.83 -6.58
C LYS A 79 -5.07 15.72 -5.22
N LYS A 80 -5.79 15.28 -4.19
CA LYS A 80 -5.31 15.22 -2.79
C LYS A 80 -5.46 13.82 -2.24
N THR A 81 -4.45 13.33 -1.53
CA THR A 81 -4.53 12.03 -0.87
C THR A 81 -5.68 11.99 0.13
N ILE A 82 -6.50 10.93 0.03
CA ILE A 82 -7.61 10.65 0.93
C ILE A 82 -7.26 9.40 1.72
N CYS A 83 -7.51 9.43 3.02
CA CYS A 83 -7.29 8.31 3.91
C CYS A 83 -8.60 8.01 4.65
N SER A 84 -9.04 6.76 4.64
CA SER A 84 -10.25 6.33 5.34
C SER A 84 -10.03 4.97 5.97
N THR A 85 -10.68 4.71 7.10
CA THR A 85 -10.64 3.41 7.76
C THR A 85 -12.06 2.87 7.88
N LYS A 86 -12.25 1.61 7.52
CA LYS A 86 -13.52 0.90 7.64
C LYS A 86 -13.30 -0.45 8.31
N LYS A 87 -14.36 -1.00 8.89
CA LYS A 87 -14.35 -2.39 9.35
C LYS A 87 -14.69 -3.29 8.16
N SER A 88 -13.77 -4.14 7.74
CA SER A 88 -14.04 -5.20 6.75
C SER A 88 -14.14 -6.56 7.45
N GLU A 89 -14.59 -7.58 6.73
CA GLU A 89 -14.66 -8.96 7.24
C GLU A 89 -13.27 -9.50 7.62
N LEU A 90 -12.21 -8.97 7.01
CA LEU A 90 -10.83 -9.41 7.20
C LEU A 90 -10.11 -8.66 8.34
N GLY A 91 -10.72 -7.60 8.88
CA GLY A 91 -10.19 -6.75 9.94
C GLY A 91 -10.45 -5.26 9.70
N PRO A 92 -9.99 -4.36 10.58
CA PRO A 92 -9.98 -2.92 10.31
C PRO A 92 -9.06 -2.62 9.13
N GLU A 93 -9.58 -1.96 8.11
CA GLU A 93 -8.90 -1.70 6.85
C GLU A 93 -8.79 -0.20 6.60
N THR A 94 -7.55 0.28 6.53
CA THR A 94 -7.21 1.65 6.13
C THR A 94 -6.87 1.69 4.65
N SER A 95 -7.59 2.53 3.91
CA SER A 95 -7.38 2.78 2.48
C SER A 95 -6.78 4.17 2.28
N ILE A 96 -5.60 4.22 1.67
CA ILE A 96 -4.99 5.45 1.15
C ILE A 96 -5.29 5.51 -0.35
N ILE A 97 -6.09 6.48 -0.78
CA ILE A 97 -6.37 6.72 -2.20
C ILE A 97 -5.63 7.98 -2.62
N SER A 98 -4.80 7.88 -3.64
CA SER A 98 -3.90 8.98 -4.00
C SER A 98 -3.48 8.94 -5.46
N ASN A 99 -3.06 10.07 -6.00
CA ASN A 99 -2.32 10.08 -7.26
C ASN A 99 -0.85 9.66 -7.02
N GLN A 100 -0.22 8.99 -8.00
CA GLN A 100 1.20 8.61 -7.93
C GLN A 100 2.14 9.80 -7.72
N LYS A 101 1.76 11.00 -8.16
CA LYS A 101 2.55 12.23 -7.96
C LYS A 101 2.64 12.66 -6.48
N ASN A 102 1.74 12.16 -5.63
CA ASN A 102 1.63 12.55 -4.22
C ASN A 102 2.38 11.58 -3.28
N LEU A 103 3.57 11.08 -3.68
CA LEU A 103 4.34 10.11 -2.89
C LEU A 103 4.65 10.60 -1.47
N THR A 104 4.91 11.90 -1.28
CA THR A 104 5.15 12.49 0.04
C THR A 104 3.93 12.37 0.94
N SER A 105 2.73 12.60 0.41
CA SER A 105 1.48 12.46 1.16
C SER A 105 1.20 10.99 1.48
N ILE A 106 1.43 10.07 0.53
CA ILE A 106 1.33 8.62 0.76
C ILE A 106 2.27 8.20 1.91
N LYS A 107 3.54 8.63 1.87
CA LYS A 107 4.53 8.38 2.94
C LYS A 107 4.03 8.87 4.31
N ASN A 108 3.45 10.06 4.37
CA ASN A 108 2.91 10.63 5.61
C ASN A 108 1.74 9.79 6.17
N GLU A 109 0.83 9.34 5.31
CA GLU A 109 -0.29 8.49 5.73
C GLU A 109 0.18 7.08 6.16
N ILE A 110 1.17 6.48 5.49
CA ILE A 110 1.81 5.23 5.95
C ILE A 110 2.42 5.43 7.35
N SER A 111 3.14 6.52 7.55
CA SER A 111 3.76 6.85 8.85
C SER A 111 2.72 6.98 9.95
N LYS A 112 1.60 7.68 9.69
CA LYS A 112 0.49 7.79 10.64
C LYS A 112 -0.09 6.43 10.99
N TRP A 113 -0.33 5.58 10.00
CA TRP A 113 -0.87 4.24 10.22
C TRP A 113 0.09 3.37 11.04
N LEU A 114 1.39 3.36 10.74
CA LEU A 114 2.37 2.58 11.51
C LEU A 114 2.43 3.00 12.99
N LYS A 115 2.27 4.29 13.29
CA LYS A 115 2.26 4.78 14.68
C LYS A 115 1.09 4.23 15.49
N THR A 116 -0.05 3.90 14.86
CA THR A 116 -1.19 3.30 15.57
C THR A 116 -0.92 1.85 16.01
N LEU A 117 0.11 1.19 15.47
CA LEU A 117 0.50 -0.17 15.85
C LEU A 117 1.39 -0.24 17.09
N ASN A 118 2.02 0.88 17.45
CA ASN A 118 2.89 1.02 18.62
C ASN A 118 2.14 1.49 19.88
N THR A 119 0.83 1.73 19.76
CA THR A 119 -0.05 2.15 20.87
C THR A 119 -0.82 0.94 21.39
#